data_AF-A0A933VYQ2-F1
#
_entry.id   AF-A0A933VYQ2-F1
#
_cell.length_a   1.000
_cell.length_b   1.000
_cell.length_c   1.000
_cell.angle_alpha   90.00
_cell.angle_beta   90.00
_cell.angle_gamma   90.00
#
_symmetry.space_group_name_H-M   'P 1'
#
loop_
_entity.id
_entity.type
_entity.pdbx_description
1 polymer ?
#
loop_
_entity_poly.entity_id
_entity_poly.type
_entity_poly.pdbx_seq_one_letter_code
_entity_poly.pdbx_strand_id
1 'polypeptide(L)'
;MKINEEKCVGCGNCVSFCTMGVIRIENGLAVVNEDECVECNTCYRCCESENLNPKIVRALRKLFGVFNLRYDARMDVCPTGALSPPDLEWPRSLRRAFSDPTAPHDSTGLAGRGTEEIKTNDITGRIGPGEAGIVIDLGRPGTGVFFHEIDKMTRALAPLRVTFEPENPLTALMIDVRMGNLKADILQEKVLSAIIELKAPMEELPQALNTIKEVAGKLDTVVSVGVSSKCESDGGIPHEGVCVEAGYAPSPNGKTNLGLGRPVSI
;
A
#
# COMPACT_ATOMS: atom_id res chain seq x y z
N MET A 1 -2.67 15.82 -3.30
CA MET A 1 -1.49 16.73 -3.21
C MET A 1 -1.82 18.05 -3.87
N LYS A 2 -1.64 19.19 -3.19
CA LYS A 2 -1.94 20.51 -3.75
C LYS A 2 -0.66 21.18 -4.26
N ILE A 3 -0.73 21.73 -5.48
CA ILE A 3 0.33 22.57 -6.05
C ILE A 3 -0.13 24.02 -6.05
N ASN A 4 0.66 24.90 -5.43
CA ASN A 4 0.43 26.34 -5.48
C ASN A 4 0.97 26.89 -6.83
N GLU A 5 0.06 27.29 -7.71
CA GLU A 5 0.40 27.83 -9.04
C GLU A 5 1.21 29.13 -8.99
N GLU A 6 1.00 29.98 -7.98
CA GLU A 6 1.74 31.24 -7.82
C GLU A 6 3.20 30.99 -7.42
N LYS A 7 3.45 29.92 -6.67
CA LYS A 7 4.79 29.52 -6.25
C LYS A 7 5.48 28.62 -7.26
N CYS A 8 4.74 27.76 -7.96
CA CYS A 8 5.33 26.73 -8.82
C CYS A 8 6.16 27.34 -9.96
N VAL A 9 7.35 26.81 -10.20
CA VAL A 9 8.29 27.30 -11.23
C VAL A 9 8.54 26.29 -12.34
N GLY A 10 7.77 25.20 -12.36
CA GLY A 10 7.91 24.14 -13.35
C GLY A 10 9.28 23.45 -13.31
N CYS A 11 9.89 23.28 -12.13
CA CYS A 11 11.21 22.65 -12.02
C CYS A 11 11.21 21.15 -12.38
N GLY A 12 10.08 20.46 -12.19
CA GLY A 12 9.94 19.03 -12.53
C GLY A 12 10.41 18.06 -11.43
N ASN A 13 11.07 18.54 -10.39
CA ASN A 13 11.67 17.70 -9.34
C ASN A 13 10.66 16.78 -8.62
N CYS A 14 9.44 17.26 -8.37
CA CYS A 14 8.37 16.45 -7.76
C CYS A 14 7.90 15.28 -8.63
N VAL A 15 8.11 15.31 -9.95
CA VAL A 15 7.73 14.23 -10.88
C VAL A 15 8.52 12.97 -10.56
N SER A 16 9.83 13.10 -10.30
CA SER A 16 10.72 11.96 -10.01
C SER A 16 10.38 11.22 -8.72
N PHE A 17 9.70 11.87 -7.77
CA PHE A 17 9.31 11.26 -6.49
C PHE A 17 7.86 10.77 -6.45
N CYS A 18 7.08 11.02 -7.51
CA CYS A 18 5.71 10.54 -7.56
C CYS A 18 5.70 9.03 -7.84
N THR A 19 5.47 8.22 -6.81
CA THR A 19 5.44 6.76 -6.93
C THR A 19 4.32 6.25 -7.84
N MET A 20 3.25 7.04 -7.99
CA MET A 20 2.13 6.73 -8.88
C MET A 20 2.30 7.30 -10.31
N GLY A 21 3.33 8.12 -10.55
CA GLY A 21 3.52 8.78 -11.85
C GLY A 21 2.43 9.81 -12.22
N VAL A 22 1.68 10.33 -11.25
CA VAL A 22 0.49 11.19 -11.50
C VAL A 22 0.79 12.69 -11.57
N ILE A 23 2.04 13.08 -11.32
CA ILE A 23 2.48 14.48 -11.42
C ILE A 23 3.15 14.68 -12.77
N ARG A 24 2.72 15.68 -13.51
CA ARG A 24 3.27 16.05 -14.82
C ARG A 24 3.46 17.55 -14.95
N ILE A 25 4.30 17.98 -15.89
CA ILE A 25 4.48 19.40 -16.21
C ILE A 25 3.60 19.76 -17.40
N GLU A 26 2.61 20.63 -17.18
CA GLU A 26 1.72 21.18 -18.20
C GLU A 26 1.80 22.70 -18.17
N ASN A 27 1.94 23.34 -19.34
CA ASN A 27 2.02 24.80 -19.46
C ASN A 27 3.08 25.44 -18.52
N GLY A 28 4.18 24.72 -18.26
CA GLY A 28 5.26 25.17 -17.39
C GLY A 28 4.97 25.08 -15.89
N LEU A 29 3.89 24.41 -15.47
CA LEU A 29 3.52 24.19 -14.07
C LEU A 29 3.34 22.69 -13.79
N ALA A 30 3.56 22.29 -12.54
CA ALA A 30 3.24 20.94 -12.09
C ALA A 30 1.73 20.81 -11.88
N VAL A 31 1.14 19.77 -12.48
CA VAL A 31 -0.27 19.39 -12.37
C VAL A 31 -0.35 17.96 -11.87
N VAL A 32 -1.30 17.70 -10.97
CA VAL A 32 -1.54 16.39 -10.36
C VAL A 32 -2.82 15.80 -10.95
N ASN A 33 -2.78 14.56 -11.42
CA ASN A 33 -4.02 13.79 -11.62
C ASN A 33 -4.57 13.40 -10.24
N GLU A 34 -5.60 14.10 -9.79
CA GLU A 34 -6.20 13.88 -8.48
C GLU A 34 -6.91 12.54 -8.35
N ASP A 35 -7.51 12.04 -9.44
CA ASP A 35 -8.24 10.77 -9.43
C ASP A 35 -7.30 9.60 -9.14
N GLU A 36 -6.07 9.66 -9.65
CA GLU A 36 -5.03 8.63 -9.49
C GLU A 36 -4.10 8.89 -8.29
N CYS A 37 -4.14 10.07 -7.68
CA CYS A 37 -3.28 10.42 -6.55
C CYS A 37 -3.72 9.68 -5.28
N VAL A 38 -2.85 8.81 -4.77
CA VAL A 38 -3.09 8.04 -3.55
C VAL A 38 -2.70 8.76 -2.26
N GLU A 39 -2.39 10.06 -2.32
CA GLU A 39 -2.05 10.88 -1.14
C GLU A 39 -0.90 10.31 -0.26
N CYS A 40 0.07 9.62 -0.88
CA CYS A 40 1.23 9.04 -0.17
C CYS A 40 2.23 10.06 0.39
N ASN A 41 2.10 11.34 -0.01
CA ASN A 41 2.95 12.48 0.31
C ASN A 41 4.45 12.30 0.06
N THR A 42 4.88 11.28 -0.69
CA THR A 42 6.30 11.06 -1.01
C THR A 42 6.90 12.25 -1.75
N CYS A 43 6.17 12.82 -2.72
CA CYS A 43 6.62 14.00 -3.46
C CYS A 43 6.82 15.25 -2.58
N TYR A 44 6.11 15.36 -1.45
CA TYR A 44 6.28 16.45 -0.49
C TYR A 44 7.41 16.16 0.50
N ARG A 45 7.47 14.94 1.07
CA ARG A 45 8.51 14.56 2.04
C ARG A 45 9.91 14.49 1.42
N CYS A 46 10.03 14.09 0.17
CA CYS A 46 11.31 13.95 -0.52
C CYS A 46 11.77 15.22 -1.25
N CYS A 47 10.93 16.26 -1.32
CA CYS A 47 11.23 17.49 -2.05
C CYS A 47 11.24 18.67 -1.09
N GLU A 48 12.39 18.90 -0.45
CA GLU A 48 12.60 19.96 0.53
C GLU A 48 12.38 21.35 -0.08
N SER A 49 11.86 22.28 0.72
CA SER A 49 11.62 23.65 0.24
C SER A 49 12.77 24.58 0.57
N GLU A 50 13.30 25.29 -0.44
CA GLU A 50 14.23 26.41 -0.24
C GLU A 50 13.50 27.76 -0.06
N ASN A 51 12.20 27.83 -0.37
CA ASN A 51 11.37 29.04 -0.25
C ASN A 51 11.91 30.29 -0.98
N LEU A 52 12.62 30.09 -2.10
CA LEU A 52 13.09 31.19 -2.96
C LEU A 52 11.92 31.98 -3.56
N ASN A 53 12.19 33.22 -3.97
CA ASN A 53 11.20 34.08 -4.59
C ASN A 53 10.78 33.54 -5.98
N PRO A 54 9.49 33.17 -6.20
CA PRO A 54 9.05 32.57 -7.45
C PRO A 54 9.28 33.44 -8.69
N LYS A 55 9.15 34.77 -8.56
CA LYS A 55 9.34 35.71 -9.67
C LYS A 55 10.81 35.73 -10.12
N ILE A 56 11.74 35.75 -9.16
CA ILE A 56 13.18 35.71 -9.43
C ILE A 56 13.56 34.38 -10.09
N VAL A 57 13.11 33.25 -9.53
CA VAL A 57 13.42 31.92 -10.06
C VAL A 57 12.87 31.75 -11.49
N ARG A 58 11.64 32.19 -11.76
CA ARG A 58 11.06 32.16 -13.12
C ARG A 58 11.86 33.03 -14.09
N ALA A 59 12.28 34.23 -13.68
CA ALA A 59 13.08 35.13 -14.50
C ALA A 59 14.46 34.52 -14.85
N LEU A 60 15.16 33.97 -13.85
CA LEU A 60 16.45 33.31 -14.05
C LEU A 60 16.34 32.08 -14.94
N ARG A 61 15.33 31.23 -14.74
CA ARG A 61 15.07 30.06 -15.58
C ARG A 61 14.79 30.44 -17.03
N LYS A 62 14.01 31.50 -17.26
CA LYS A 62 13.76 32.03 -18.61
C LYS A 62 15.04 32.55 -19.26
N LEU A 63 15.85 33.31 -18.51
CA LEU A 63 17.14 33.81 -18.99
C LEU A 63 18.09 32.66 -19.34
N PHE A 64 18.27 31.68 -18.46
CA PHE A 64 19.11 30.51 -18.70
C PHE A 64 18.61 29.65 -19.86
N GLY A 65 17.29 29.55 -20.05
CA GLY A 65 16.70 28.88 -21.21
C GLY A 65 17.12 29.49 -22.55
N VAL A 66 17.31 30.82 -22.64
CA VAL A 66 17.82 31.48 -23.87
C VAL A 66 19.22 30.99 -24.23
N PHE A 67 20.04 30.66 -23.22
CA PHE A 67 21.41 30.19 -23.40
C PHE A 67 21.52 28.65 -23.41
N ASN A 68 20.41 27.91 -23.46
CA ASN A 68 20.37 26.46 -23.28
C ASN A 68 21.07 25.97 -21.99
N LEU A 69 21.11 26.82 -20.96
CA LEU A 69 21.65 26.47 -19.65
C LEU A 69 20.51 25.91 -18.81
N ARG A 70 20.73 24.72 -18.25
CA ARG A 70 19.78 24.10 -17.31
C ARG A 70 20.10 24.59 -15.91
N TYR A 71 19.07 25.06 -15.20
CA TYR A 71 19.14 25.24 -13.76
C TYR A 71 19.19 23.86 -13.09
N ASP A 72 20.39 23.44 -12.67
CA ASP A 72 20.66 22.14 -12.06
C ASP A 72 20.49 22.22 -10.53
N ALA A 73 19.27 22.51 -10.08
CA ALA A 73 18.92 22.31 -8.68
C ALA A 73 18.94 20.82 -8.37
N ARG A 74 19.35 20.48 -7.14
CA ARG A 74 19.26 19.11 -6.65
C ARG A 74 17.83 18.58 -6.82
N MET A 75 17.70 17.31 -7.19
CA MET A 75 16.41 16.71 -7.51
C MET A 75 15.45 16.70 -6.31
N ASP A 76 15.97 16.68 -5.09
CA ASP A 76 15.27 16.68 -3.80
C ASP A 76 14.84 18.07 -3.33
N VAL A 77 14.86 19.09 -4.19
CA VAL A 77 14.49 20.47 -3.82
C VAL A 77 13.33 21.01 -4.64
N CYS A 78 12.32 21.56 -3.97
CA CYS A 78 11.36 22.49 -4.53
C CYS A 78 11.89 23.92 -4.30
N PRO A 79 12.32 24.65 -5.35
CA PRO A 79 12.97 25.95 -5.17
C PRO A 79 12.12 26.96 -4.38
N THR A 80 10.79 26.88 -4.51
CA THR A 80 9.85 27.89 -4.01
C THR A 80 8.84 27.37 -2.99
N GLY A 81 8.89 26.08 -2.64
CA GLY A 81 7.94 25.47 -1.71
C GLY A 81 6.50 25.48 -2.23
N ALA A 82 6.28 24.95 -3.44
CA ALA A 82 4.99 24.95 -4.10
C ALA A 82 4.07 23.78 -3.71
N LEU A 83 4.59 22.75 -3.04
CA LEU A 83 3.82 21.56 -2.65
C LEU A 83 3.27 21.72 -1.24
N SER A 84 2.02 21.31 -1.03
CA SER A 84 1.42 21.20 0.30
C SER A 84 0.44 20.01 0.35
N PRO A 85 0.47 19.20 1.42
CA PRO A 85 -0.59 18.23 1.68
C PRO A 85 -1.94 18.96 1.81
N PRO A 86 -3.01 18.48 1.16
CA PRO A 86 -4.35 19.03 1.35
C PRO A 86 -4.96 18.58 2.67
N ASP A 87 -5.95 19.32 3.15
CA ASP A 87 -6.89 18.81 4.15
C ASP A 87 -7.81 17.79 3.47
N LEU A 88 -7.88 16.58 4.02
CA LEU A 88 -8.61 15.47 3.43
C LEU A 88 -9.81 15.12 4.31
N GLU A 89 -10.98 15.04 3.68
CA GLU A 89 -12.21 14.54 4.30
C GLU A 89 -12.47 13.09 3.87
N TRP A 90 -13.34 12.40 4.63
CA TRP A 90 -13.83 11.08 4.24
C TRP A 90 -14.60 11.15 2.91
N PRO A 91 -14.45 10.18 1.99
CA PRO A 91 -13.63 8.97 2.06
C PRO A 91 -12.18 9.14 1.58
N ARG A 92 -11.82 10.28 0.99
CA ARG A 92 -10.48 10.53 0.42
C ARG A 92 -9.35 10.50 1.44
N SER A 93 -9.64 10.77 2.71
CA SER A 93 -8.68 10.61 3.81
C SER A 93 -8.11 9.18 3.91
N LEU A 94 -8.84 8.15 3.45
CA LEU A 94 -8.37 6.77 3.37
C LEU A 94 -7.16 6.61 2.46
N ARG A 95 -7.08 7.39 1.37
CA ARG A 95 -5.93 7.36 0.46
C ARG A 95 -4.64 7.56 1.24
N ARG A 96 -4.62 8.60 2.08
CA ARG A 96 -3.48 8.92 2.94
C ARG A 96 -3.22 7.82 3.96
N ALA A 97 -4.25 7.33 4.66
CA ALA A 97 -4.09 6.29 5.68
C ALA A 97 -3.40 5.02 5.15
N PHE A 98 -3.78 4.54 3.96
CA PHE A 98 -3.17 3.35 3.36
C PHE A 98 -1.86 3.62 2.59
N SER A 99 -1.56 4.88 2.27
CA SER A 99 -0.45 5.21 1.35
C SER A 99 0.71 5.94 2.01
N ASP A 100 0.44 6.79 2.99
CA ASP A 100 1.45 7.55 3.73
C ASP A 100 1.94 6.72 4.94
N PRO A 101 3.21 6.29 4.97
CA PRO A 101 3.74 5.50 6.08
C PRO A 101 3.79 6.25 7.41
N THR A 102 3.61 7.57 7.39
CA THR A 102 3.60 8.42 8.60
C THR A 102 2.19 8.73 9.09
N ALA A 103 1.16 8.37 8.34
CA ALA A 103 -0.23 8.56 8.72
C ALA A 103 -0.75 7.34 9.50
N PRO A 104 -1.36 7.53 10.69
CA PRO A 104 -2.07 6.47 11.38
C PRO A 104 -3.40 6.18 10.68
N HIS A 105 -3.93 4.98 10.88
CA HIS A 105 -5.33 4.67 10.60
C HIS A 105 -6.21 5.14 11.77
N ASP A 106 -7.26 5.92 11.50
CA ASP A 106 -8.15 6.44 12.54
C ASP A 106 -8.87 5.32 13.34
N SER A 107 -9.06 4.15 12.72
CA SER A 107 -9.75 3.01 13.34
C SER A 107 -8.88 2.15 14.25
N THR A 108 -7.59 1.99 13.94
CA THR A 108 -6.68 1.11 14.70
C THR A 108 -5.63 1.87 15.50
N GLY A 109 -5.43 3.16 15.21
CA GLY A 109 -4.36 3.97 15.80
C GLY A 109 -2.94 3.55 15.37
N LEU A 110 -2.80 2.45 14.64
CA LEU A 110 -1.53 1.94 14.13
C LEU A 110 -1.18 2.62 12.80
N ALA A 111 0.11 2.89 12.60
CA ALA A 111 0.64 3.32 11.32
C ALA A 111 0.94 2.10 10.43
N GLY A 112 0.57 2.16 9.16
CA GLY A 112 0.84 1.11 8.18
C GLY A 112 -0.37 0.25 7.80
N ARG A 113 -0.21 -0.53 6.73
CA ARG A 113 -1.32 -1.11 5.93
C ARG A 113 -1.82 -2.48 6.40
N GLY A 114 -1.16 -3.05 7.40
CA GLY A 114 -1.46 -4.36 7.96
C GLY A 114 -1.13 -4.35 9.45
N THR A 115 -1.42 -5.45 10.12
CA THR A 115 -1.25 -5.58 11.56
C THR A 115 0.19 -5.91 11.97
N GLU A 116 0.48 -5.73 13.25
CA GLU A 116 1.67 -6.35 13.87
C GLU A 116 1.49 -7.87 14.03
N GLU A 117 0.23 -8.33 14.10
CA GLU A 117 -0.17 -9.69 14.52
C GLU A 117 0.51 -10.82 13.75
N ILE A 118 0.61 -10.73 12.43
CA ILE A 118 1.25 -11.80 11.64
C ILE A 118 2.79 -11.81 11.78
N LYS A 119 3.39 -10.68 12.17
CA LYS A 119 4.84 -10.55 12.35
C LYS A 119 5.28 -10.90 13.76
N THR A 120 4.36 -10.91 14.72
CA THR A 120 4.59 -11.16 16.15
C THR A 120 3.97 -12.49 16.61
N ASN A 121 3.77 -13.44 15.68
CA ASN A 121 3.16 -14.75 16.00
C ASN A 121 3.89 -15.54 17.11
N ASP A 122 5.18 -15.27 17.32
CA ASP A 122 5.94 -15.84 18.45
C ASP A 122 5.59 -15.25 19.82
N ILE A 123 4.83 -14.15 19.85
CA ILE A 123 4.23 -13.56 21.06
C ILE A 123 2.72 -13.84 21.08
N THR A 124 2.04 -13.69 19.93
CA THR A 124 0.57 -13.75 19.87
C THR A 124 0.02 -15.17 19.77
N GLY A 125 0.79 -16.11 19.20
CA GLY A 125 0.36 -17.50 19.00
C GLY A 125 -0.83 -17.65 18.04
N ARG A 126 -1.13 -16.62 17.24
CA ARG A 126 -2.32 -16.51 16.38
C ARG A 126 -2.47 -17.65 15.37
N ILE A 127 -1.36 -18.11 14.79
CA ILE A 127 -1.27 -19.21 13.84
C ILE A 127 -0.68 -20.43 14.56
N GLY A 128 -1.57 -21.38 14.86
CA GLY A 128 -1.24 -22.62 15.55
C GLY A 128 -0.82 -23.78 14.61
N PRO A 129 -0.55 -24.96 15.17
CA PRO A 129 -0.36 -26.18 14.40
C PRO A 129 -1.59 -26.49 13.53
N GLY A 130 -1.37 -26.88 12.28
CA GLY A 130 -2.46 -27.18 11.34
C GLY A 130 -3.23 -25.95 10.82
N GLU A 131 -2.80 -24.73 11.16
CA GLU A 131 -3.33 -23.48 10.62
C GLU A 131 -2.32 -22.83 9.68
N ALA A 132 -2.85 -22.05 8.73
CA ALA A 132 -2.09 -21.21 7.82
C ALA A 132 -2.53 -19.75 7.95
N GLY A 133 -1.57 -18.84 8.01
CA GLY A 133 -1.78 -17.42 7.77
C GLY A 133 -1.64 -17.12 6.29
N ILE A 134 -2.53 -16.30 5.74
CA ILE A 134 -2.49 -15.86 4.35
C ILE A 134 -2.50 -14.34 4.33
N VAL A 135 -1.57 -13.76 3.59
CA VAL A 135 -1.42 -12.32 3.38
C VAL A 135 -1.54 -12.06 1.90
N ILE A 136 -2.47 -11.19 1.50
CA ILE A 136 -2.65 -10.79 0.11
C ILE A 136 -2.40 -9.29 0.03
N ASP A 137 -1.27 -8.93 -0.58
CA ASP A 137 -0.84 -7.55 -0.75
C ASP A 137 -1.18 -7.09 -2.17
N LEU A 138 -2.02 -6.07 -2.30
CA LEU A 138 -2.47 -5.53 -3.58
C LEU A 138 -1.89 -4.13 -3.79
N GLY A 139 -1.41 -3.82 -4.99
CA GLY A 139 -0.99 -2.47 -5.41
C GLY A 139 0.51 -2.17 -5.44
N ARG A 140 1.35 -3.04 -4.85
CA ARG A 140 2.82 -2.90 -4.94
C ARG A 140 3.36 -3.29 -6.33
N PRO A 141 4.52 -2.75 -6.78
CA PRO A 141 5.40 -1.80 -6.10
C PRO A 141 5.02 -0.32 -6.29
N GLY A 142 3.85 -0.02 -6.88
CA GLY A 142 3.42 1.35 -7.16
C GLY A 142 2.32 1.44 -8.22
N THR A 143 1.63 0.33 -8.53
CA THR A 143 0.46 0.35 -9.43
C THR A 143 -0.77 0.93 -8.73
N GLY A 144 -0.79 0.86 -7.40
CA GLY A 144 -1.96 1.17 -6.59
C GLY A 144 -3.06 0.14 -6.79
N VAL A 145 -4.13 0.29 -6.03
CA VAL A 145 -5.31 -0.57 -6.10
C VAL A 145 -6.54 0.23 -5.69
N PHE A 146 -7.66 0.02 -6.38
CA PHE A 146 -8.94 0.59 -5.95
C PHE A 146 -9.64 -0.33 -4.96
N PHE A 147 -10.39 0.23 -4.00
CA PHE A 147 -11.14 -0.60 -3.06
C PHE A 147 -12.18 -1.50 -3.72
N HIS A 148 -12.74 -1.15 -4.89
CA HIS A 148 -13.61 -2.06 -5.64
C HIS A 148 -12.89 -3.33 -6.12
N GLU A 149 -11.56 -3.31 -6.28
CA GLU A 149 -10.78 -4.50 -6.62
C GLU A 149 -10.52 -5.36 -5.39
N ILE A 150 -10.24 -4.70 -4.26
CA ILE A 150 -10.09 -5.36 -2.96
C ILE A 150 -11.41 -6.04 -2.57
N ASP A 151 -12.55 -5.36 -2.75
CA ASP A 151 -13.90 -5.88 -2.49
C ASP A 151 -14.19 -7.16 -3.30
N LYS A 152 -13.74 -7.24 -4.56
CA LYS A 152 -13.85 -8.48 -5.37
C LYS A 152 -13.08 -9.63 -4.73
N MET A 153 -11.85 -9.37 -4.28
CA MET A 153 -11.00 -10.38 -3.63
C MET A 153 -11.60 -10.84 -2.30
N THR A 154 -11.98 -9.92 -1.42
CA THR A 154 -12.53 -10.25 -0.09
C THR A 154 -13.87 -10.98 -0.19
N ARG A 155 -14.77 -10.58 -1.10
CA ARG A 155 -16.04 -11.29 -1.33
C ARG A 155 -15.87 -12.69 -1.91
N ALA A 156 -14.85 -12.91 -2.73
CA ALA A 156 -14.56 -14.25 -3.27
C ALA A 156 -14.02 -15.20 -2.20
N LEU A 157 -13.30 -14.65 -1.21
CA LEU A 157 -12.70 -15.41 -0.12
C LEU A 157 -13.66 -15.68 1.03
N ALA A 158 -14.60 -14.78 1.30
CA ALA A 158 -15.51 -14.86 2.45
C ALA A 158 -16.36 -16.16 2.55
N PRO A 159 -16.79 -16.79 1.44
CA PRO A 159 -17.49 -18.07 1.50
C PRO A 159 -16.62 -19.27 1.92
N LEU A 160 -15.30 -19.13 1.90
CA LEU A 160 -14.36 -20.19 2.29
C LEU A 160 -14.23 -20.29 3.81
N ARG A 161 -13.61 -21.36 4.31
CA ARG A 161 -13.32 -21.51 5.74
C ARG A 161 -12.10 -20.68 6.17
N VAL A 162 -12.23 -19.35 6.02
CA VAL A 162 -11.20 -18.36 6.36
C VAL A 162 -11.74 -17.35 7.38
N THR A 163 -10.83 -16.80 8.17
CA THR A 163 -11.11 -15.73 9.14
C THR A 163 -10.32 -14.49 8.76
N PHE A 164 -11.00 -13.39 8.43
CA PHE A 164 -10.37 -12.08 8.26
C PHE A 164 -9.84 -11.57 9.60
N GLU A 165 -8.65 -10.99 9.59
CA GLU A 165 -8.02 -10.48 10.81
C GLU A 165 -8.80 -9.29 11.40
N PRO A 166 -9.37 -9.38 12.63
CA PRO A 166 -10.16 -8.31 13.21
C PRO A 166 -9.41 -6.99 13.37
N GLU A 167 -8.12 -7.03 13.72
CA GLU A 167 -7.32 -5.81 13.95
C GLU A 167 -6.77 -5.21 12.64
N ASN A 168 -7.00 -5.85 11.50
CA ASN A 168 -6.53 -5.32 10.22
C ASN A 168 -7.39 -4.11 9.79
N PRO A 169 -6.75 -2.98 9.38
CA PRO A 169 -7.48 -1.78 8.99
C PRO A 169 -8.50 -1.99 7.87
N LEU A 170 -8.27 -2.94 6.97
CA LEU A 170 -9.19 -3.28 5.89
C LEU A 170 -10.42 -4.02 6.41
N THR A 171 -10.27 -4.92 7.38
CA THR A 171 -11.39 -5.63 8.01
C THR A 171 -12.35 -4.66 8.70
N ALA A 172 -11.81 -3.60 9.34
CA ALA A 172 -12.61 -2.53 9.93
C ALA A 172 -13.43 -1.72 8.91
N LEU A 173 -13.13 -1.83 7.61
CA LEU A 173 -13.86 -1.21 6.51
C LEU A 173 -14.93 -2.12 5.88
N MET A 174 -15.08 -3.34 6.38
CA MET A 174 -16.15 -4.25 5.95
C MET A 174 -17.50 -3.88 6.60
N ILE A 175 -18.59 -3.99 5.83
CA ILE A 175 -19.95 -3.87 6.36
C ILE A 175 -20.32 -5.15 7.12
N ASP A 176 -20.03 -6.30 6.51
CA ASP A 176 -20.18 -7.63 7.10
C ASP A 176 -18.96 -8.48 6.75
N VAL A 177 -18.18 -8.84 7.77
CA VAL A 177 -16.97 -9.67 7.63
C VAL A 177 -17.29 -11.04 7.02
N ARG A 178 -18.48 -11.59 7.26
CA ARG A 178 -18.92 -12.88 6.70
C ARG A 178 -19.20 -12.83 5.21
N MET A 179 -19.55 -11.65 4.70
CA MET A 179 -19.77 -11.41 3.28
C MET A 179 -18.52 -10.87 2.59
N GLY A 180 -17.56 -10.36 3.37
CA GLY A 180 -16.33 -9.74 2.87
C GLY A 180 -16.56 -8.44 2.10
N ASN A 181 -17.75 -7.84 2.20
CA ASN A 181 -18.10 -6.64 1.43
C ASN A 181 -17.61 -5.37 2.14
N LEU A 182 -16.90 -4.53 1.40
CA LEU A 182 -16.45 -3.23 1.87
C LEU A 182 -17.59 -2.19 1.80
N LYS A 183 -17.43 -1.08 2.53
CA LYS A 183 -18.37 0.04 2.48
C LYS A 183 -18.48 0.61 1.06
N ALA A 184 -19.70 0.89 0.60
CA ALA A 184 -19.95 1.29 -0.78
C ALA A 184 -19.35 2.67 -1.13
N ASP A 185 -19.26 3.57 -0.14
CA ASP A 185 -18.74 4.93 -0.27
C ASP A 185 -17.22 5.00 -0.46
N ILE A 186 -16.49 3.92 -0.17
CA ILE A 186 -15.02 3.87 -0.32
C ILE A 186 -14.56 3.18 -1.61
N LEU A 187 -15.46 2.52 -2.34
CA LEU A 187 -15.08 1.61 -3.44
C LEU A 187 -14.32 2.32 -4.58
N GLN A 188 -14.52 3.62 -4.77
CA GLN A 188 -13.86 4.43 -5.79
C GLN A 188 -12.56 5.08 -5.31
N GLU A 189 -12.18 4.89 -4.05
CA GLU A 189 -10.91 5.40 -3.54
C GLU A 189 -9.75 4.49 -3.98
N LYS A 190 -8.65 5.11 -4.41
CA LYS A 190 -7.41 4.43 -4.80
C LYS A 190 -6.35 4.59 -3.72
N VAL A 191 -5.70 3.51 -3.34
CA VAL A 191 -4.62 3.50 -2.35
C VAL A 191 -3.33 2.95 -2.98
N LEU A 192 -2.18 3.27 -2.39
CA LEU A 192 -0.88 2.76 -2.85
C LEU A 192 -0.81 1.24 -2.71
N SER A 193 -1.26 0.72 -1.58
CA SER A 193 -1.37 -0.71 -1.33
C SER A 193 -2.30 -0.99 -0.17
N ALA A 194 -2.93 -2.16 -0.15
CA ALA A 194 -3.66 -2.68 0.99
C ALA A 194 -3.37 -4.16 1.18
N ILE A 195 -3.41 -4.61 2.43
CA ILE A 195 -3.12 -5.99 2.79
C ILE A 195 -4.38 -6.63 3.37
N ILE A 196 -4.85 -7.69 2.72
CA ILE A 196 -5.84 -8.60 3.30
C ILE A 196 -5.06 -9.63 4.14
N GLU A 197 -5.47 -9.80 5.40
CA GLU A 197 -4.92 -10.82 6.28
C GLU A 197 -6.00 -11.82 6.66
N LEU A 198 -5.67 -13.10 6.47
CA LEU A 198 -6.56 -14.21 6.74
C LEU A 198 -5.85 -15.24 7.61
N LYS A 199 -6.65 -15.96 8.38
CA LYS A 199 -6.29 -17.26 8.95
C LYS A 199 -7.17 -18.34 8.36
N ALA A 200 -6.60 -19.48 8.02
CA ALA A 200 -7.32 -20.62 7.50
C ALA A 200 -6.78 -21.92 8.13
N PRO A 201 -7.61 -22.97 8.24
CA PRO A 201 -7.10 -24.33 8.40
C PRO A 201 -6.19 -24.71 7.22
N MET A 202 -5.15 -25.51 7.47
CA MET A 202 -4.22 -25.94 6.42
C MET A 202 -4.92 -26.68 5.26
N GLU A 203 -5.98 -27.43 5.55
CA GLU A 203 -6.80 -28.13 4.55
C GLU A 203 -7.57 -27.20 3.60
N GLU A 204 -7.86 -25.96 4.01
CA GLU A 204 -8.56 -24.96 3.19
C GLU A 204 -7.58 -24.14 2.33
N LEU A 205 -6.29 -24.15 2.66
CA LEU A 205 -5.25 -23.38 1.98
C LEU A 205 -5.22 -23.61 0.45
N PRO A 206 -5.33 -24.84 -0.09
CA PRO A 206 -5.36 -25.04 -1.55
C PRO A 206 -6.52 -24.30 -2.23
N GLN A 207 -7.70 -24.35 -1.62
CA GLN A 207 -8.90 -23.69 -2.17
C GLN A 207 -8.78 -22.17 -2.08
N ALA A 208 -8.28 -21.64 -0.97
CA ALA A 208 -7.98 -20.22 -0.83
C ALA A 208 -6.97 -19.74 -1.89
N LEU A 209 -5.86 -20.45 -2.07
CA LEU A 209 -4.83 -20.12 -3.06
C LEU A 209 -5.36 -20.15 -4.50
N ASN A 210 -6.21 -21.12 -4.85
CA ASN A 210 -6.85 -21.19 -6.16
C ASN A 210 -7.81 -20.00 -6.40
N THR A 211 -8.64 -19.67 -5.41
CA THR A 211 -9.53 -18.51 -5.47
C THR A 211 -8.74 -17.21 -5.64
N ILE A 212 -7.65 -17.02 -4.90
CA ILE A 212 -6.78 -15.84 -5.02
C ILE A 212 -6.22 -15.74 -6.43
N LYS A 213 -5.71 -16.85 -6.97
CA LYS A 213 -5.14 -16.90 -8.33
C LYS A 213 -6.17 -16.56 -9.40
N GLU A 214 -7.37 -17.09 -9.29
CA GLU A 214 -8.47 -16.83 -10.22
C GLU A 214 -8.90 -15.36 -10.19
N VAL A 215 -9.07 -14.79 -8.99
CA VAL A 215 -9.50 -13.40 -8.84
C VAL A 215 -8.38 -12.45 -9.28
N ALA A 216 -7.13 -12.72 -8.93
CA ALA A 216 -5.98 -11.91 -9.32
C ALA A 216 -5.88 -11.75 -10.85
N GLY A 217 -6.22 -12.78 -11.63
CA GLY A 217 -6.29 -12.71 -13.09
C GLY A 217 -7.38 -11.79 -13.66
N LYS A 218 -8.26 -11.24 -12.81
CA LYS A 218 -9.38 -10.36 -13.16
C LYS A 218 -9.24 -8.94 -12.57
N LEU A 219 -8.13 -8.65 -11.86
CA LEU A 219 -7.87 -7.34 -11.27
C LEU A 219 -6.87 -6.56 -12.15
N ASP A 220 -7.01 -5.24 -12.16
CA ASP A 220 -6.08 -4.30 -12.79
C ASP A 220 -5.09 -3.76 -11.76
N THR A 221 -4.47 -4.70 -11.03
CA THR A 221 -3.44 -4.41 -10.03
C THR A 221 -2.49 -5.59 -9.89
N VAL A 222 -1.36 -5.37 -9.24
CA VAL A 222 -0.43 -6.44 -8.89
C VAL A 222 -0.85 -7.04 -7.55
N VAL A 223 -0.90 -8.38 -7.50
CA VAL A 223 -1.21 -9.15 -6.31
C VAL A 223 0.02 -9.97 -5.91
N SER A 224 0.43 -9.85 -4.64
CA SER A 224 1.46 -10.68 -4.03
C SER A 224 0.87 -11.46 -2.87
N VAL A 225 1.13 -12.77 -2.82
CA VAL A 225 0.61 -13.65 -1.77
C VAL A 225 1.75 -14.10 -0.86
N GLY A 226 1.57 -13.94 0.44
CA GLY A 226 2.40 -14.54 1.47
C GLY A 226 1.60 -15.61 2.21
N VAL A 227 2.24 -16.73 2.51
CA VAL A 227 1.67 -17.80 3.34
C VAL A 227 2.61 -18.06 4.49
N SER A 228 2.07 -18.34 5.66
CA SER A 228 2.83 -18.70 6.84
C SER A 228 2.17 -19.87 7.57
N SER A 229 2.98 -20.68 8.23
CA SER A 229 2.52 -21.74 9.13
C SER A 229 3.55 -21.93 10.23
N LYS A 230 3.14 -22.60 11.31
CA LYS A 230 4.11 -23.10 12.28
C LYS A 230 5.04 -24.10 11.61
N CYS A 231 6.35 -23.98 11.84
CA CYS A 231 7.31 -24.99 11.40
C CYS A 231 7.19 -26.23 12.27
N GLU A 232 7.39 -27.40 11.67
CA GLU A 232 7.43 -28.67 12.37
C GLU A 232 8.75 -28.81 13.17
N SER A 233 8.79 -29.78 14.09
CA SER A 233 9.94 -30.00 14.97
C SER A 233 11.21 -30.44 14.22
N ASP A 234 11.07 -31.00 13.02
CA ASP A 234 12.16 -31.36 12.12
C ASP A 234 12.59 -30.21 11.20
N GLY A 235 11.99 -29.03 11.34
CA GLY A 235 12.22 -27.86 10.49
C GLY A 235 11.37 -27.82 9.22
N GLY A 236 10.45 -28.78 9.04
CA GLY A 236 9.52 -28.79 7.91
C GLY A 236 8.63 -27.55 7.90
N ILE A 237 8.27 -27.10 6.69
CA ILE A 237 7.41 -25.94 6.44
C ILE A 237 6.10 -26.44 5.80
N PRO A 238 5.05 -26.71 6.61
CA PRO A 238 3.83 -27.39 6.14
C PRO A 238 3.18 -26.79 4.89
N HIS A 239 3.14 -25.46 4.79
CA HIS A 239 2.49 -24.78 3.68
C HIS A 239 3.30 -24.79 2.38
N GLU A 240 4.61 -25.09 2.40
CA GLU A 240 5.48 -24.99 1.22
C GLU A 240 5.03 -25.93 0.11
N GLY A 241 4.81 -27.22 0.44
CA GLY A 241 4.30 -28.21 -0.51
C GLY A 241 2.94 -27.83 -1.09
N VAL A 242 2.03 -27.34 -0.24
CA VAL A 242 0.69 -26.89 -0.66
C VAL A 242 0.77 -25.72 -1.65
N CYS A 243 1.65 -24.76 -1.41
CA CYS A 243 1.86 -23.64 -2.32
C CYS A 243 2.40 -24.11 -3.69
N VAL A 244 3.36 -25.02 -3.70
CA VAL A 244 3.94 -25.58 -4.93
C VAL A 244 2.89 -26.37 -5.72
N GLU A 245 2.11 -27.21 -5.06
CA GLU A 245 1.02 -27.98 -5.68
C GLU A 245 -0.09 -27.09 -6.25
N ALA A 246 -0.39 -25.95 -5.61
CA ALA A 246 -1.27 -24.91 -6.15
C ALA A 246 -0.67 -24.11 -7.32
N GLY A 247 0.57 -24.44 -7.72
CA GLY A 247 1.26 -23.82 -8.84
C GLY A 247 1.78 -22.41 -8.53
N TYR A 248 2.12 -22.14 -7.27
CA TYR A 248 2.91 -20.97 -6.86
C TYR A 248 4.39 -21.35 -6.81
N ALA A 249 5.26 -20.38 -7.09
CA ALA A 249 6.71 -20.53 -6.90
C ALA A 249 7.10 -19.79 -5.61
N PRO A 250 7.37 -20.51 -4.50
CA PRO A 250 7.79 -19.88 -3.25
C PRO A 250 9.07 -19.07 -3.45
N SER A 251 9.12 -17.89 -2.80
CA SER A 251 10.35 -17.10 -2.75
C SER A 251 11.42 -17.84 -1.95
N PRO A 252 12.69 -17.83 -2.37
CA PRO A 252 13.79 -18.40 -1.58
C PRO A 252 13.99 -17.65 -0.26
N ASN A 253 13.54 -16.40 -0.18
CA ASN A 253 13.59 -15.58 1.02
C ASN A 253 12.24 -15.61 1.74
N GLY A 254 12.26 -15.98 3.01
CA GLY A 254 11.12 -15.92 3.92
C GLY A 254 11.51 -15.25 5.24
N LYS A 255 10.50 -14.99 6.07
CA LYS A 255 10.72 -14.54 7.45
C LYS A 255 10.35 -15.68 8.39
N THR A 256 11.28 -16.06 9.25
CA THR A 256 11.06 -17.07 10.28
C THR A 256 11.07 -16.40 11.64
N ASN A 257 9.97 -16.54 12.38
CA ASN A 257 9.95 -16.15 13.78
C ASN A 257 10.66 -17.24 14.58
N LEU A 258 11.73 -16.87 15.30
CA LEU A 258 12.58 -17.81 16.04
C LEU A 258 11.91 -18.38 17.32
N GLY A 259 10.69 -17.95 17.64
CA GLY A 259 9.96 -18.42 18.83
C GLY A 259 10.47 -17.82 20.15
N LEU A 260 11.27 -16.74 20.11
CA LEU A 260 11.84 -16.13 21.30
C LEU A 260 10.79 -15.38 22.14
N GLY A 261 9.71 -14.92 21.52
CA GLY A 261 8.62 -14.21 22.20
C GLY A 261 7.85 -15.04 23.24
N ARG A 262 7.78 -16.37 23.06
CA ARG A 262 7.05 -17.34 23.89
C ARG A 262 5.62 -16.89 24.24
N PRO A 263 4.60 -17.32 23.47
CA PRO A 263 3.22 -16.87 23.68
C PRO A 263 2.77 -17.12 25.11
N VAL A 264 2.14 -16.13 25.73
CA VAL A 264 1.76 -16.14 27.16
C VAL A 264 0.60 -17.11 27.44
N SER A 265 -0.11 -17.56 26.39
CA SER A 265 -1.24 -18.48 26.49
C SER A 265 -1.40 -19.29 25.20
N ILE A 266 -1.38 -20.61 25.31
CA ILE A 266 -1.91 -21.57 24.32
C ILE A 266 -3.17 -22.17 24.93
#